data_AF-A0AAV9DN19-F1
#
_entry.id   AF-A0AAV9DN19-F1
#
_cell.length_a   1.000
_cell.length_b   1.000
_cell.length_c   1.000
_cell.angle_alpha   90.00
_cell.angle_beta   90.00
_cell.angle_gamma   90.00
#
_symmetry.space_group_name_H-M   'P 1'
#
loop_
_entity.id
_entity.type
_entity.pdbx_description
1 polymer ?
#
loop_
_entity_poly.entity_id
_entity_poly.type
_entity_poly.pdbx_seq_one_letter_code
_entity_poly.pdbx_strand_id
1 'polypeptide(L)'
;MALMVAREDEHAKLWRVEGASERDGILRTGKMGSVAWVQIRSGFDAWKRLYGDGLNKDFRKMLSENAEFKALTLKDYSQHQMELERRFQILFNLEDGSVIETVVIPCNRGRTTVCVSSQVGCAMNCQFCYTGRMGLKKNLSAAEIVEQAVFARRLFSNDIGPITNVYLSPRKVTISTSGLVPQLKRFLRESNCALAVSLNATTDEVRNWIMPINRKYNLELLLRPCERSSAPNIDIKYYSNTIEDAKRLIELVRGIPCKINLISFNPHSGSRFRPTPEEKMIEFRNILAEAGCVVFLRLSRGDDRMAACGQLGKLGDTQAPVLRVPSWFQTVV
;
A
#
# COMPACT_ATOMS: atom_id res chain seq x y z
N MET A 1 6.25 20.80 -6.97
CA MET A 1 4.96 20.07 -7.07
C MET A 1 4.28 20.19 -5.73
N ALA A 2 3.14 20.87 -5.59
CA ALA A 2 2.36 20.90 -4.34
C ALA A 2 1.01 20.21 -4.58
N LEU A 3 0.55 19.49 -3.57
CA LEU A 3 -0.82 18.99 -3.52
C LEU A 3 -1.62 19.96 -2.64
N MET A 4 -2.75 20.42 -3.16
CA MET A 4 -3.70 21.22 -2.41
C MET A 4 -4.90 20.35 -2.05
N VAL A 5 -5.22 20.27 -0.76
CA VAL A 5 -6.40 19.56 -0.27
C VAL A 5 -7.32 20.61 0.36
N ALA A 6 -8.44 20.88 -0.31
CA ALA A 6 -9.48 21.77 0.23
C ALA A 6 -10.25 21.04 1.33
N ARG A 7 -10.67 21.77 2.37
CA ARG A 7 -11.52 21.23 3.45
C ARG A 7 -12.83 20.69 2.87
N GLU A 8 -13.28 19.58 3.43
CA GLU A 8 -14.51 18.89 3.08
C GLU A 8 -15.68 19.65 3.75
N ASP A 9 -16.32 20.56 3.03
CA ASP A 9 -17.63 21.10 3.41
C ASP A 9 -18.72 20.48 2.51
N GLU A 10 -19.88 20.15 3.09
CA GLU A 10 -20.97 19.29 2.59
C GLU A 10 -21.65 19.70 1.26
N HIS A 11 -21.09 20.64 0.51
CA HIS A 11 -21.59 21.03 -0.79
C HIS A 11 -20.50 20.87 -1.84
N ALA A 12 -20.51 19.72 -2.51
CA ALA A 12 -19.72 19.46 -3.71
C ALA A 12 -20.15 20.39 -4.87
N LYS A 13 -19.78 21.67 -4.80
CA LYS A 13 -19.56 22.47 -6.00
C LYS A 13 -18.16 22.11 -6.48
N LEU A 14 -18.08 21.40 -7.61
CA LEU A 14 -16.86 21.44 -8.42
C LEU A 14 -16.45 22.91 -8.51
N TRP A 15 -15.30 23.28 -7.94
CA TRP A 15 -14.71 24.58 -8.19
C TRP A 15 -14.34 24.62 -9.68
N ARG A 16 -15.28 25.04 -10.53
CA ARG A 16 -14.94 25.75 -11.75
C ARG A 16 -14.31 27.04 -11.27
N VAL A 17 -12.99 27.10 -11.28
CA VAL A 17 -12.27 28.36 -11.12
C VAL A 17 -12.60 29.16 -12.37
N GLU A 18 -13.65 29.99 -12.32
CA GLU A 18 -13.90 30.99 -13.34
C GLU A 18 -12.68 31.93 -13.38
N GLY A 19 -11.81 31.72 -14.37
CA GLY A 19 -10.60 32.51 -14.58
C GLY A 19 -9.30 31.73 -14.75
N ALA A 20 -9.23 30.45 -14.36
CA ALA A 20 -8.06 29.61 -14.63
C ALA A 20 -8.33 28.74 -15.86
N SER A 21 -7.96 29.23 -17.04
CA SER A 21 -8.12 28.45 -18.26
C SER A 21 -7.21 27.22 -18.23
N GLU A 22 -7.71 26.05 -18.64
CA GLU A 22 -6.89 24.85 -18.90
C GLU A 22 -5.78 25.08 -19.95
N ARG A 23 -5.76 26.26 -20.61
CA ARG A 23 -4.87 26.57 -21.73
C ARG A 23 -3.39 26.68 -21.34
N ASP A 24 -3.07 26.90 -20.06
CA ASP A 24 -1.67 27.06 -19.63
C ASP A 24 -1.00 25.76 -19.13
N GLY A 25 -1.74 24.66 -18.99
CA GLY A 25 -1.17 23.35 -18.64
C GLY A 25 -0.53 23.23 -17.24
N ILE A 26 -0.63 24.27 -16.40
CA ILE A 26 -0.04 24.37 -15.05
C ILE A 26 -0.88 23.63 -14.00
N LEU A 27 -2.19 23.55 -14.18
CA LEU A 27 -3.13 22.96 -13.22
C LEU A 27 -3.76 21.69 -13.78
N ARG A 28 -3.74 20.60 -13.00
CA ARG A 28 -4.56 19.41 -13.25
C ARG A 28 -5.47 19.19 -12.05
N THR A 29 -6.77 19.27 -12.29
CA THR A 29 -7.79 18.94 -11.30
C THR A 29 -8.28 17.51 -11.52
N GLY A 30 -8.60 16.79 -10.45
CA GLY A 30 -9.18 15.46 -10.55
C GLY A 30 -9.98 15.10 -9.31
N LYS A 31 -10.74 14.00 -9.41
CA LYS A 31 -11.62 13.51 -8.35
C LYS A 31 -11.33 12.04 -8.09
N MET A 32 -11.21 11.65 -6.82
CA MET A 32 -11.13 10.25 -6.39
C MET A 32 -12.11 10.04 -5.25
N GLY A 33 -13.22 9.37 -5.57
CA GLY A 33 -14.37 9.30 -4.68
C GLY A 33 -14.99 10.69 -4.45
N SER A 34 -15.18 11.07 -3.20
CA SER A 34 -15.68 12.38 -2.76
C SER A 34 -14.61 13.48 -2.71
N VAL A 35 -13.33 13.14 -2.86
CA VAL A 35 -12.22 14.09 -2.71
C VAL A 35 -11.86 14.72 -4.06
N ALA A 36 -11.86 16.05 -4.11
CA ALA A 36 -11.29 16.84 -5.20
C ALA A 36 -9.85 17.22 -4.87
N TRP A 37 -8.94 17.11 -5.84
CA TRP A 37 -7.57 17.59 -5.72
C TRP A 37 -7.20 18.55 -6.83
N VAL A 38 -6.28 19.46 -6.52
CA VAL A 38 -5.65 20.35 -7.48
C VAL A 38 -4.15 20.06 -7.46
N GLN A 39 -3.61 19.63 -8.60
CA GLN A 39 -2.19 19.39 -8.79
C GLN A 39 -1.58 20.55 -9.58
N ILE A 40 -0.58 21.21 -9.00
CA ILE A 40 0.22 22.24 -9.69
C ILE A 40 1.47 21.57 -10.26
N ARG A 41 1.59 21.55 -11.59
CA ARG A 41 2.69 20.95 -12.34
C ARG A 41 3.89 21.90 -12.33
N SER A 42 4.70 21.85 -11.28
CA SER A 42 6.02 22.51 -11.26
C SER A 42 7.08 21.58 -10.68
N GLY A 43 8.18 21.38 -11.41
CA GLY A 43 9.42 20.83 -10.86
C GLY A 43 10.00 21.80 -9.85
N PHE A 44 10.47 21.26 -8.72
CA PHE A 44 11.12 21.97 -7.61
C PHE A 44 10.32 23.10 -6.92
N ASP A 45 10.36 23.13 -5.59
CA ASP A 45 9.77 24.12 -4.67
C ASP A 45 8.45 24.79 -5.07
N ALA A 46 7.34 24.11 -4.79
CA ALA A 46 6.04 24.79 -4.75
C ALA A 46 5.95 25.82 -3.60
N TRP A 47 6.78 25.69 -2.56
CA TRP A 47 6.91 26.67 -1.48
C TRP A 47 7.45 28.02 -2.00
N LYS A 48 8.47 28.03 -2.87
CA LYS A 48 9.00 29.28 -3.45
C LYS A 48 8.03 29.98 -4.40
N ARG A 49 7.04 29.27 -4.96
CA ARG A 49 6.16 29.80 -6.03
C ARG A 49 4.74 30.18 -5.58
N LEU A 50 4.27 29.68 -4.43
CA LEU A 50 3.11 30.27 -3.78
C LEU A 50 3.42 31.70 -3.30
N TYR A 51 4.69 31.99 -3.02
CA TYR A 51 5.22 33.31 -2.69
C TYR A 51 6.07 33.98 -3.81
N GLY A 52 6.13 33.42 -5.03
CA GLY A 52 6.99 33.90 -6.13
C GLY A 52 6.51 33.50 -7.54
N ASP A 53 6.84 34.29 -8.57
CA ASP A 53 6.20 34.40 -9.91
C ASP A 53 5.69 33.12 -10.61
N GLY A 54 4.41 33.16 -11.02
CA GLY A 54 3.75 32.12 -11.85
C GLY A 54 2.25 31.89 -11.63
N LEU A 55 1.62 32.46 -10.60
CA LEU A 55 0.16 32.38 -10.36
C LEU A 55 -0.44 33.79 -10.32
N ASN A 56 -1.65 33.95 -10.87
CA ASN A 56 -2.38 35.22 -10.79
C ASN A 56 -2.56 35.63 -9.30
N LYS A 57 -2.37 36.93 -9.02
CA LYS A 57 -2.53 37.52 -7.68
C LYS A 57 -3.87 37.21 -7.03
N ASP A 58 -4.97 37.26 -7.79
CA ASP A 58 -6.32 36.96 -7.29
C ASP A 58 -6.46 35.47 -6.94
N PHE A 59 -5.85 34.60 -7.74
CA PHE A 59 -5.82 33.17 -7.46
C PHE A 59 -4.97 32.87 -6.22
N ARG A 60 -3.81 33.51 -6.05
CA ARG A 60 -3.00 33.38 -4.83
C ARG A 60 -3.77 33.83 -3.59
N LYS A 61 -4.49 34.95 -3.68
CA LYS A 61 -5.32 35.47 -2.60
C LYS A 61 -6.43 34.47 -2.23
N MET A 62 -7.17 33.99 -3.22
CA MET A 62 -8.20 32.95 -3.03
C MET A 62 -7.62 31.70 -2.37
N LEU A 63 -6.44 31.24 -2.80
CA LEU A 63 -5.78 30.08 -2.20
C LEU A 63 -5.37 30.33 -0.74
N SER A 64 -4.78 31.49 -0.43
CA SER A 64 -4.40 31.80 0.95
C SER A 64 -5.60 31.94 1.89
N GLU A 65 -6.76 32.34 1.36
CA GLU A 65 -7.98 32.52 2.16
C GLU A 65 -8.77 31.21 2.33
N ASN A 66 -8.67 30.26 1.40
CA ASN A 66 -9.55 29.09 1.34
C ASN A 66 -8.84 27.73 1.41
N ALA A 67 -7.51 27.69 1.35
CA ALA A 67 -6.75 26.44 1.34
C ALA A 67 -5.53 26.51 2.25
N GLU A 68 -5.20 25.36 2.84
CA GLU A 68 -4.00 25.20 3.65
C GLU A 68 -3.06 24.18 2.98
N PHE A 69 -1.78 24.51 2.90
CA PHE A 69 -0.76 23.64 2.36
C PHE A 69 -0.01 22.97 3.50
N LYS A 70 -0.51 21.81 3.94
CA LYS A 70 0.16 20.99 4.93
C LYS A 70 1.01 19.93 4.24
N ALA A 71 2.32 20.00 4.46
CA ALA A 71 3.26 18.96 4.05
C ALA A 71 3.62 18.07 5.23
N LEU A 72 3.79 16.77 4.99
CA LEU A 72 4.33 15.87 5.99
C LEU A 72 5.75 16.31 6.38
N THR A 73 6.04 16.32 7.69
CA THR A 73 7.36 16.68 8.17
C THR A 73 8.30 15.50 8.01
N LEU A 74 9.36 15.65 7.23
CA LEU A 74 10.42 14.63 7.12
C LEU A 74 11.09 14.46 8.49
N LYS A 75 11.06 13.23 9.00
CA LYS A 75 11.79 12.83 10.21
C LYS A 75 13.19 12.37 9.85
N ASP A 76 13.29 11.43 8.91
CA ASP A 76 14.52 10.79 8.47
C ASP A 76 14.29 10.09 7.13
N TYR A 77 15.35 9.78 6.40
CA TYR A 77 15.29 8.85 5.28
C TYR A 77 16.58 8.03 5.18
N SER A 78 16.45 6.79 4.73
CA SER A 78 17.58 5.89 4.52
C SER A 78 17.55 5.30 3.12
N GLN A 79 18.74 5.05 2.59
CA GLN A 79 18.93 4.28 1.36
C GLN A 79 19.48 2.91 1.72
N HIS A 80 18.92 1.90 1.09
CA HIS A 80 19.35 0.51 1.18
C HIS A 80 19.68 0.01 -0.22
N GLN A 81 20.86 -0.59 -0.37
CA GLN A 81 21.31 -1.18 -1.63
C GLN A 81 21.64 -2.64 -1.39
N MET A 82 21.02 -3.51 -2.20
CA MET A 82 21.25 -4.94 -2.19
C MET A 82 21.55 -5.38 -3.61
N GLU A 83 22.79 -5.78 -3.87
CA GLU A 83 23.29 -6.16 -5.20
C GLU A 83 22.85 -5.15 -6.29
N LEU A 84 21.82 -5.50 -7.06
CA LEU A 84 21.28 -4.77 -8.21
C LEU A 84 19.98 -4.00 -7.92
N GLU A 85 19.53 -3.94 -6.67
CA GLU A 85 18.31 -3.24 -6.26
C GLU A 85 18.59 -2.18 -5.20
N ARG A 86 17.98 -1.00 -5.41
CA ARG A 86 17.95 0.09 -4.43
C ARG A 86 16.57 0.13 -3.80
N ARG A 87 16.50 0.54 -2.54
CA ARG A 87 15.27 0.85 -1.82
C ARG A 87 15.50 2.06 -0.96
N PHE A 88 14.50 2.92 -0.84
CA PHE A 88 14.54 4.06 0.05
C PHE A 88 13.39 3.95 1.05
N GLN A 89 13.68 4.28 2.30
CA GLN A 89 12.69 4.35 3.37
C GLN A 89 12.63 5.81 3.82
N ILE A 90 11.43 6.35 3.93
CA ILE A 90 11.18 7.72 4.38
C ILE A 90 10.29 7.65 5.62
N LEU A 91 10.72 8.31 6.70
CA LEU A 91 9.95 8.46 7.91
C LEU A 91 9.37 9.87 7.97
N PHE A 92 8.08 9.98 8.23
CA PHE A 92 7.39 11.26 8.42
C PHE A 92 6.85 11.39 9.83
N ASN A 93 7.03 12.55 10.45
CA ASN A 93 6.29 12.94 11.65
C ASN A 93 4.92 13.51 11.24
N LEU A 94 3.88 13.11 11.96
CA LEU A 94 2.55 13.71 11.91
C LEU A 94 2.41 14.77 13.00
N GLU A 95 1.40 15.64 12.88
CA GLU A 95 1.12 16.72 13.84
C GLU A 95 0.93 16.21 15.28
N ASP A 96 0.39 15.00 15.44
CA ASP A 96 0.15 14.36 16.74
C ASP A 96 1.37 13.59 17.30
N GLY A 97 2.56 13.83 16.72
CA GLY A 97 3.81 13.18 17.08
C GLY A 97 3.96 11.73 16.62
N SER A 98 2.95 11.15 15.95
CA SER A 98 3.05 9.81 15.38
C SER A 98 4.03 9.79 14.21
N VAL A 99 4.57 8.61 13.91
CA VAL A 99 5.46 8.40 12.77
C VAL A 99 4.82 7.44 11.79
N ILE A 100 4.88 7.78 10.50
CA ILE A 100 4.52 6.88 9.41
C ILE A 100 5.71 6.69 8.47
N GLU A 101 5.61 5.65 7.65
CA GLU A 101 6.69 5.23 6.78
C GLU A 101 6.23 5.11 5.33
N THR A 102 7.12 5.46 4.40
CA THR A 102 6.95 5.28 2.97
C THR A 102 8.18 4.58 2.40
N VAL A 103 7.97 3.59 1.54
CA VAL A 103 9.04 2.85 0.89
C VAL A 103 9.04 3.12 -0.61
N VAL A 104 10.19 3.44 -1.17
CA VAL A 104 10.39 3.65 -2.61
C VAL A 104 11.27 2.53 -3.17
N ILE A 105 10.76 1.85 -4.19
CA ILE A 105 11.39 0.69 -4.82
C ILE A 105 11.55 1.00 -6.32
N PRO A 106 12.71 1.54 -6.73
CA PRO A 106 13.13 1.55 -8.13
C PRO A 106 13.23 0.12 -8.67
N CYS A 107 12.60 -0.14 -9.80
CA CYS A 107 12.78 -1.38 -10.56
C CYS A 107 13.64 -1.11 -11.79
N ASN A 108 14.54 -2.05 -12.08
CA ASN A 108 15.52 -1.94 -13.17
C ASN A 108 14.91 -1.83 -14.57
N ARG A 109 13.60 -2.09 -14.72
CA ARG A 109 12.83 -1.93 -15.97
C ARG A 109 12.18 -0.55 -16.14
N GLY A 110 12.73 0.50 -15.50
CA GLY A 110 12.25 1.88 -15.65
C GLY A 110 10.94 2.21 -14.93
N ARG A 111 10.51 1.36 -13.98
CA ARG A 111 9.34 1.61 -13.13
C ARG A 111 9.78 1.82 -11.69
N THR A 112 9.28 2.86 -11.04
CA THR A 112 9.43 3.03 -9.59
C THR A 112 8.09 2.79 -8.90
N THR A 113 8.11 1.98 -7.83
CA THR A 113 6.94 1.74 -6.97
C THR A 113 7.11 2.51 -5.66
N VAL A 114 6.05 3.17 -5.22
CA VAL A 114 6.00 3.83 -3.91
C VAL A 114 4.94 3.14 -3.07
N CYS A 115 5.35 2.56 -1.95
CA CYS A 115 4.47 2.00 -0.93
C CYS A 115 4.13 3.11 0.06
N VAL A 116 2.85 3.42 0.20
CA VAL A 116 2.34 4.45 1.11
C VAL A 116 1.61 3.82 2.27
N SER A 117 1.72 4.44 3.44
CA SER A 117 0.90 4.13 4.60
C SER A 117 -0.49 4.76 4.44
N SER A 118 -1.52 4.09 4.94
CA SER A 118 -2.91 4.60 4.99
C SER A 118 -3.44 4.80 6.42
N GLN A 119 -2.71 4.28 7.42
CA GLN A 119 -3.07 4.31 8.83
C GLN A 119 -1.81 4.47 9.68
N VAL A 120 -1.96 4.97 10.90
CA VAL A 120 -0.94 4.84 11.95
C VAL A 120 -1.22 3.55 12.72
N GLY A 121 -0.41 2.54 12.46
CA GLY A 121 -0.65 1.18 12.93
C GLY A 121 -1.77 0.46 12.14
N CYS A 122 -2.26 -0.67 12.64
CA CYS A 122 -3.31 -1.44 11.95
C CYS A 122 -4.18 -2.25 12.92
N ALA A 123 -5.50 -2.21 12.73
CA ALA A 123 -6.47 -2.93 13.57
C ALA A 123 -6.60 -4.42 13.24
N MET A 124 -6.01 -4.89 12.15
CA MET A 124 -6.21 -6.27 11.66
C MET A 124 -5.53 -7.33 12.53
N ASN A 125 -4.53 -6.94 13.34
CA ASN A 125 -3.73 -7.83 14.18
C ASN A 125 -3.24 -9.10 13.46
N CYS A 126 -2.74 -8.96 12.22
CA CYS A 126 -2.14 -10.07 11.51
C CYS A 126 -0.87 -10.51 12.25
N GLN A 127 -0.77 -11.79 12.61
CA GLN A 127 0.24 -12.30 13.54
C GLN A 127 1.68 -12.29 12.97
N PHE A 128 1.79 -12.20 11.64
CA PHE A 128 3.06 -12.07 10.93
C PHE A 128 3.43 -10.63 10.57
N CYS A 129 2.63 -9.64 10.97
CA CYS A 129 2.79 -8.25 10.55
C CYS A 129 3.21 -7.37 11.74
N TYR A 130 4.34 -6.70 11.60
CA TYR A 130 4.85 -5.77 12.61
C TYR A 130 3.87 -4.63 12.89
N THR A 131 3.32 -4.00 11.84
CA THR A 131 2.34 -2.91 11.97
C THR A 131 1.03 -3.39 12.62
N GLY A 132 0.64 -4.65 12.42
CA GLY A 132 -0.52 -5.25 13.09
C GLY A 132 -0.34 -5.33 14.61
N ARG A 133 0.90 -5.49 15.09
CA ARG A 133 1.23 -5.52 16.51
C ARG A 133 1.22 -4.16 17.19
N MET A 134 1.34 -3.07 16.43
CA MET A 134 1.27 -1.72 17.00
C MET A 134 -0.15 -1.33 17.45
N GLY A 135 -1.17 -2.10 17.04
CA GLY A 135 -2.58 -1.68 17.18
C GLY A 135 -2.91 -0.54 16.22
N LEU A 136 -4.16 -0.08 16.21
CA LEU A 136 -4.58 1.08 15.41
C LEU A 136 -4.64 2.33 16.28
N LYS A 137 -3.94 3.40 15.87
CA LYS A 137 -4.07 4.72 16.49
C LYS A 137 -5.07 5.59 15.74
N LYS A 138 -4.91 5.74 14.42
CA LYS A 138 -5.82 6.54 13.56
C LYS A 138 -5.68 6.19 12.09
N ASN A 139 -6.66 6.62 11.29
CA ASN A 139 -6.55 6.68 9.83
C ASN A 139 -5.78 7.95 9.41
N LEU A 140 -5.11 7.88 8.27
CA LEU A 140 -4.55 9.06 7.62
C LEU A 140 -5.60 9.74 6.75
N SER A 141 -5.52 11.07 6.67
CA SER A 141 -6.26 11.87 5.71
C SER A 141 -5.79 11.58 4.27
N ALA A 142 -6.64 11.89 3.28
CA ALA A 142 -6.25 11.80 1.87
C ALA A 142 -5.00 12.63 1.56
N ALA A 143 -4.84 13.80 2.22
CA ALA A 143 -3.67 14.65 2.10
C ALA A 143 -2.38 13.95 2.54
N GLU A 144 -2.39 13.35 3.74
CA GLU A 144 -1.25 12.62 4.29
C GLU A 144 -0.90 11.39 3.43
N ILE A 145 -1.88 10.72 2.84
CA ILE A 145 -1.63 9.57 1.94
C ILE A 145 -0.96 10.03 0.64
N VAL A 146 -1.50 11.05 -0.01
CA VAL A 146 -0.99 11.50 -1.31
C VAL A 146 0.35 12.23 -1.16
N GLU A 147 0.56 12.98 -0.06
CA GLU A 147 1.81 13.70 0.16
C GLU A 147 3.01 12.75 0.27
N GLN A 148 2.85 11.52 0.79
CA GLN A 148 3.92 10.51 0.79
C GLN A 148 4.47 10.23 -0.63
N ALA A 149 3.58 10.01 -1.60
CA ALA A 149 3.97 9.74 -2.98
C ALA A 149 4.52 10.99 -3.68
N VAL A 150 3.91 12.14 -3.40
CA VAL A 150 4.34 13.44 -3.92
C VAL A 150 5.73 13.80 -3.41
N PHE A 151 6.00 13.60 -2.13
CA PHE A 151 7.28 13.86 -1.48
C PHE A 151 8.36 12.92 -2.01
N ALA A 152 8.09 11.61 -2.08
CA ALA A 152 9.00 10.63 -2.67
C ALA A 152 9.41 11.01 -4.11
N ARG A 153 8.46 11.51 -4.91
CA ARG A 153 8.77 12.02 -6.26
C ARG A 153 9.67 13.25 -6.22
N ARG A 154 9.40 14.22 -5.34
CA ARG A 154 10.26 15.42 -5.22
C ARG A 154 11.68 15.04 -4.83
N LEU A 155 11.82 14.12 -3.88
CA LEU A 155 13.11 13.74 -3.33
C LEU A 155 13.95 12.92 -4.32
N PHE A 156 13.36 11.92 -4.97
CA PHE A 156 14.15 10.94 -5.72
C PHE A 156 14.09 11.05 -7.25
N SER A 157 13.25 11.92 -7.84
CA SER A 157 13.10 11.95 -9.32
C SER A 157 14.43 12.18 -10.07
N ASN A 158 15.37 12.91 -9.48
CA ASN A 158 16.67 13.16 -10.08
C ASN A 158 17.60 11.93 -10.02
N ASP A 159 17.43 11.06 -9.02
CA ASP A 159 18.35 9.95 -8.74
C ASP A 159 17.91 8.61 -9.35
N ILE A 160 16.58 8.42 -9.49
CA ILE A 160 15.99 7.14 -9.92
C ILE A 160 15.05 7.28 -11.13
N GLY A 161 14.97 8.46 -11.72
CA GLY A 161 14.07 8.76 -12.84
C GLY A 161 12.63 9.04 -12.42
N PRO A 162 11.72 9.26 -13.38
CA PRO A 162 10.40 9.83 -13.11
C PRO A 162 9.48 8.85 -12.37
N ILE A 163 9.01 9.27 -11.20
CA ILE A 163 7.89 8.61 -10.51
C ILE A 163 6.57 9.02 -11.18
N THR A 164 6.14 8.26 -12.18
CA THR A 164 5.00 8.62 -13.06
C THR A 164 3.61 8.31 -12.49
N ASN A 165 3.51 7.58 -11.38
CA ASN A 165 2.24 7.19 -10.75
C ASN A 165 1.69 8.22 -9.74
N VAL A 166 2.37 9.35 -9.52
CA VAL A 166 1.82 10.47 -8.74
C VAL A 166 0.60 11.11 -9.41
N TYR A 167 0.40 10.89 -10.71
CA TYR A 167 -0.83 11.26 -11.40
C TYR A 167 -2.00 10.29 -11.15
N LEU A 168 -1.83 9.32 -10.23
CA LEU A 168 -2.85 8.38 -9.74
C LEU A 168 -3.68 7.71 -10.85
N SER A 169 -3.05 7.39 -11.99
CA SER A 169 -3.72 6.59 -13.02
C SER A 169 -4.17 5.27 -12.39
N PRO A 170 -5.47 4.89 -12.46
CA PRO A 170 -5.98 3.72 -11.77
C PRO A 170 -5.22 2.43 -12.09
N ARG A 171 -4.71 2.31 -13.32
CA ARG A 171 -3.90 1.16 -13.77
C ARG A 171 -2.51 1.06 -13.13
N LYS A 172 -2.03 2.14 -12.50
CA LYS A 172 -0.71 2.23 -11.83
C LYS A 172 -0.82 2.26 -10.31
N VAL A 173 -2.04 2.19 -9.76
CA VAL A 173 -2.33 2.16 -8.34
C VAL A 173 -2.91 0.79 -7.99
N THR A 174 -2.28 0.11 -7.03
CA THR A 174 -2.79 -1.16 -6.49
C THR A 174 -3.20 -0.96 -5.05
N ILE A 175 -4.43 -1.31 -4.70
CA ILE A 175 -4.94 -1.33 -3.33
C ILE A 175 -4.87 -2.76 -2.81
N SER A 176 -4.19 -2.97 -1.68
CA SER A 176 -4.15 -4.27 -1.00
C SER A 176 -5.12 -4.30 0.18
N THR A 177 -5.82 -5.41 0.38
CA THR A 177 -6.77 -5.60 1.48
C THR A 177 -6.55 -6.92 2.22
N SER A 178 -6.73 -6.89 3.54
CA SER A 178 -6.77 -8.09 4.41
C SER A 178 -8.12 -8.82 4.37
N GLY A 179 -9.14 -8.23 3.74
CA GLY A 179 -10.44 -8.87 3.55
C GLY A 179 -11.60 -8.27 4.34
N LEU A 180 -11.67 -6.94 4.45
CA LEU A 180 -12.90 -6.26 4.86
C LEU A 180 -13.95 -6.33 3.73
N VAL A 181 -14.77 -7.38 3.73
CA VAL A 181 -15.68 -7.71 2.60
C VAL A 181 -16.64 -6.59 2.21
N PRO A 182 -17.31 -5.86 3.13
CA PRO A 182 -18.19 -4.75 2.75
C PRO A 182 -17.42 -3.64 2.00
N GLN A 183 -16.23 -3.29 2.47
CA GLN A 183 -15.35 -2.28 1.87
C GLN A 183 -14.78 -2.76 0.53
N LEU A 184 -14.45 -4.05 0.41
CA LEU A 184 -14.04 -4.67 -0.85
C LEU A 184 -15.16 -4.56 -1.90
N LYS A 185 -16.39 -4.92 -1.54
CA LYS A 185 -17.55 -4.78 -2.44
C LYS A 185 -17.78 -3.33 -2.86
N ARG A 186 -17.59 -2.38 -1.93
CA ARG A 186 -17.66 -0.94 -2.24
C ARG A 186 -16.57 -0.52 -3.22
N PHE A 187 -15.32 -0.92 -2.96
CA PHE A 187 -14.18 -0.63 -3.83
C PHE A 187 -14.39 -1.12 -5.26
N LEU A 188 -14.86 -2.36 -5.43
CA LEU A 188 -15.14 -2.95 -6.73
C LEU A 188 -16.24 -2.22 -7.52
N ARG A 189 -17.13 -1.47 -6.85
CA ARG A 189 -18.16 -0.65 -7.51
C ARG A 189 -17.66 0.76 -7.83
N GLU A 190 -16.79 1.32 -6.99
CA GLU A 190 -16.42 2.74 -7.02
C GLU A 190 -15.05 3.00 -7.67
N SER A 191 -14.22 1.98 -7.87
CA SER A 191 -12.84 2.14 -8.33
C SER A 191 -12.43 1.13 -9.40
N ASN A 192 -11.65 1.62 -10.36
CA ASN A 192 -10.98 0.81 -11.38
C ASN A 192 -9.49 0.60 -11.07
N CYS A 193 -9.05 0.89 -9.83
CA CYS A 193 -7.68 0.63 -9.41
C CYS A 193 -7.42 -0.88 -9.34
N ALA A 194 -6.16 -1.28 -9.52
CA ALA A 194 -5.80 -2.68 -9.36
C ALA A 194 -6.04 -3.14 -7.91
N LEU A 195 -6.52 -4.36 -7.75
CA LEU A 195 -6.76 -4.97 -6.45
C LEU A 195 -5.68 -6.02 -6.13
N ALA A 196 -5.26 -6.06 -4.87
CA ALA A 196 -4.52 -7.16 -4.28
C ALA A 196 -5.26 -7.67 -3.03
N VAL A 197 -5.44 -8.98 -2.91
CA VAL A 197 -6.07 -9.61 -1.73
C VAL A 197 -5.03 -10.41 -0.97
N SER A 198 -4.81 -10.06 0.30
CA SER A 198 -3.91 -10.80 1.20
C SER A 198 -4.60 -12.05 1.73
N LEU A 199 -4.35 -13.19 1.09
CA LEU A 199 -4.97 -14.47 1.45
C LEU A 199 -4.19 -15.16 2.58
N ASN A 200 -2.89 -15.39 2.36
CA ASN A 200 -1.88 -15.91 3.30
C ASN A 200 -2.14 -17.30 3.94
N ALA A 201 -3.29 -17.93 3.68
CA ALA A 201 -3.63 -19.28 4.13
C ALA A 201 -4.68 -19.89 3.19
N THR A 202 -4.69 -21.23 3.14
CA THR A 202 -5.56 -22.05 2.27
C THR A 202 -6.71 -22.69 3.03
N THR A 203 -6.80 -22.48 4.35
CA THR A 203 -7.97 -22.84 5.16
C THR A 203 -8.34 -21.77 6.15
N ASP A 204 -9.61 -21.79 6.58
CA ASP A 204 -10.12 -20.86 7.57
C ASP A 204 -9.47 -21.07 8.94
N GLU A 205 -9.13 -22.29 9.34
CA GLU A 205 -8.51 -22.56 10.64
C GLU A 205 -7.16 -21.86 10.75
N VAL A 206 -6.31 -21.99 9.72
CA VAL A 206 -5.02 -21.30 9.66
C VAL A 206 -5.24 -19.80 9.56
N ARG A 207 -6.14 -19.36 8.66
CA ARG A 207 -6.37 -17.92 8.43
C ARG A 207 -6.96 -17.21 9.65
N ASN A 208 -7.82 -17.87 10.41
CA ASN A 208 -8.38 -17.37 11.68
C ASN A 208 -7.31 -17.09 12.74
N TRP A 209 -6.18 -17.78 12.66
CA TRP A 209 -5.05 -17.54 13.54
C TRP A 209 -4.12 -16.45 12.98
N ILE A 210 -3.65 -16.59 11.74
CA ILE A 210 -2.68 -15.62 11.18
C ILE A 210 -3.28 -14.25 10.86
N MET A 211 -4.57 -14.20 10.50
CA MET A 211 -5.32 -13.01 10.08
C MET A 211 -6.71 -13.03 10.73
N PRO A 212 -6.85 -12.59 11.99
CA PRO A 212 -8.07 -12.74 12.78
C PRO A 212 -9.35 -12.20 12.15
N ILE A 213 -9.24 -11.25 11.20
CA ILE A 213 -10.37 -10.77 10.41
C ILE A 213 -11.15 -11.89 9.69
N ASN A 214 -10.49 -13.03 9.41
CA ASN A 214 -11.10 -14.19 8.79
C ASN A 214 -12.27 -14.78 9.60
N ARG A 215 -12.25 -14.64 10.93
CA ARG A 215 -13.35 -15.10 11.80
C ARG A 215 -14.66 -14.39 11.50
N LYS A 216 -14.57 -13.17 10.98
CA LYS A 216 -15.73 -12.38 10.55
C LYS A 216 -16.01 -12.55 9.06
N TYR A 217 -14.97 -12.65 8.24
CA TYR A 217 -15.07 -12.79 6.79
C TYR A 217 -14.14 -13.92 6.32
N ASN A 218 -14.68 -15.13 6.28
CA ASN A 218 -13.96 -16.34 5.91
C ASN A 218 -13.48 -16.31 4.44
N LEU A 219 -12.71 -17.32 4.04
CA LEU A 219 -12.13 -17.42 2.70
C LEU A 219 -13.18 -17.31 1.58
N GLU A 220 -14.31 -18.01 1.72
CA GLU A 220 -15.40 -17.99 0.75
C GLU A 220 -15.99 -16.57 0.60
N LEU A 221 -16.35 -15.93 1.72
CA LEU A 221 -16.91 -14.58 1.71
C LEU A 221 -15.93 -13.53 1.16
N LEU A 222 -14.62 -13.75 1.37
CA LEU A 222 -13.54 -12.91 0.85
C LEU A 222 -13.38 -13.03 -0.66
N LEU A 223 -13.39 -14.26 -1.18
CA LEU A 223 -13.07 -14.55 -2.59
C LEU A 223 -14.28 -14.39 -3.51
N ARG A 224 -15.50 -14.63 -3.02
CA ARG A 224 -16.73 -14.52 -3.83
C ARG A 224 -16.89 -13.16 -4.56
N PRO A 225 -16.60 -11.99 -3.96
CA PRO A 225 -16.62 -10.72 -4.70
C PRO A 225 -15.57 -10.64 -5.82
N CYS A 226 -14.47 -11.40 -5.73
CA CYS A 226 -13.36 -11.37 -6.67
C CYS A 226 -13.65 -12.15 -7.97
N GLU A 227 -14.58 -13.10 -7.96
CA GLU A 227 -15.00 -13.87 -9.15
C GLU A 227 -15.47 -12.97 -10.30
N ARG A 228 -16.09 -11.83 -9.97
CA ARG A 228 -16.62 -10.87 -10.95
C ARG A 228 -15.66 -9.71 -11.24
N SER A 229 -14.46 -9.75 -10.68
CA SER A 229 -13.46 -8.69 -10.85
C SER A 229 -12.56 -8.96 -12.05
N SER A 230 -12.08 -7.90 -12.68
CA SER A 230 -11.15 -7.98 -13.82
C SER A 230 -9.73 -8.30 -13.36
N ALA A 231 -9.51 -9.57 -12.99
CA ALA A 231 -8.23 -10.18 -12.67
C ALA A 231 -7.47 -9.59 -11.44
N PRO A 232 -8.00 -9.73 -10.20
CA PRO A 232 -7.27 -9.31 -9.00
C PRO A 232 -5.93 -10.05 -8.84
N ASN A 233 -4.98 -9.38 -8.20
CA ASN A 233 -3.81 -10.06 -7.67
C ASN A 233 -4.20 -10.74 -6.34
N ILE A 234 -3.82 -12.00 -6.18
CA ILE A 234 -3.95 -12.72 -4.91
C ILE A 234 -2.55 -12.81 -4.33
N ASP A 235 -2.33 -12.07 -3.25
CA ASP A 235 -1.05 -12.02 -2.55
C ASP A 235 -1.07 -13.08 -1.44
N ILE A 236 -0.08 -13.98 -1.49
CA ILE A 236 0.10 -15.05 -0.53
C ILE A 236 1.50 -14.94 0.02
N LYS A 237 1.61 -14.46 1.26
CA LYS A 237 2.77 -14.70 2.09
C LYS A 237 2.77 -16.18 2.45
N TYR A 238 3.74 -16.89 1.91
CA TYR A 238 3.75 -18.34 1.95
C TYR A 238 4.35 -18.83 3.26
N TYR A 239 3.47 -19.18 4.20
CA TYR A 239 3.80 -19.92 5.43
C TYR A 239 3.46 -21.42 5.29
N SER A 240 2.81 -21.78 4.20
CA SER A 240 2.43 -23.14 3.88
C SER A 240 3.68 -23.92 3.46
N ASN A 241 3.71 -25.23 3.70
CA ASN A 241 4.89 -26.06 3.47
C ASN A 241 4.56 -27.41 2.82
N THR A 242 3.35 -27.55 2.26
CA THR A 242 2.86 -28.86 1.79
C THR A 242 2.24 -28.80 0.40
N ILE A 243 2.28 -29.93 -0.28
CA ILE A 243 1.64 -30.14 -1.59
C ILE A 243 0.12 -30.00 -1.46
N GLU A 244 -0.45 -30.41 -0.33
CA GLU A 244 -1.88 -30.32 -0.04
C GLU A 244 -2.36 -28.87 -0.04
N ASP A 245 -1.56 -27.94 0.45
CA ASP A 245 -1.86 -26.52 0.39
C ASP A 245 -1.92 -26.00 -1.05
N ALA A 246 -1.04 -26.49 -1.93
CA ALA A 246 -1.05 -26.08 -3.33
C ALA A 246 -2.36 -26.50 -3.98
N LYS A 247 -2.77 -27.77 -3.75
CA LYS A 247 -4.03 -28.32 -4.23
C LYS A 247 -5.24 -27.54 -3.70
N ARG A 248 -5.26 -27.22 -2.41
CA ARG A 248 -6.32 -26.39 -1.80
C ARG A 248 -6.38 -25.00 -2.41
N LEU A 249 -5.22 -24.38 -2.64
CA LEU A 249 -5.17 -23.06 -3.24
C LEU A 249 -5.71 -23.07 -4.68
N ILE A 250 -5.35 -24.08 -5.49
CA ILE A 250 -5.87 -24.26 -6.84
C ILE A 250 -7.40 -24.35 -6.82
N GLU A 251 -7.96 -25.11 -5.87
CA GLU A 251 -9.41 -25.20 -5.70
C GLU A 251 -10.03 -23.85 -5.30
N LEU A 252 -9.47 -23.17 -4.30
CA LEU A 252 -9.99 -21.89 -3.80
C LEU A 252 -10.06 -20.80 -4.86
N VAL A 253 -9.10 -20.77 -5.79
CA VAL A 253 -9.05 -19.76 -6.85
C VAL A 253 -9.67 -20.24 -8.16
N ARG A 254 -10.25 -21.44 -8.19
CA ARG A 254 -10.90 -21.98 -9.38
C ARG A 254 -12.03 -21.04 -9.83
N GLY A 255 -12.02 -20.64 -11.10
CA GLY A 255 -13.00 -19.72 -11.65
C GLY A 255 -12.76 -18.24 -11.31
N ILE A 256 -11.72 -17.92 -10.52
CA ILE A 256 -11.31 -16.54 -10.25
C ILE A 256 -10.15 -16.21 -11.17
N PRO A 257 -10.32 -15.30 -12.16
CA PRO A 257 -9.19 -14.84 -12.94
C PRO A 257 -8.24 -14.12 -11.98
N CYS A 258 -7.04 -14.64 -11.76
CA CYS A 258 -6.12 -14.01 -10.81
C CYS A 258 -4.66 -14.28 -11.13
N LYS A 259 -3.80 -13.46 -10.53
CA LYS A 259 -2.35 -13.65 -10.51
C LYS A 259 -1.93 -13.92 -9.08
N ILE A 260 -1.25 -15.03 -8.83
CA ILE A 260 -0.79 -15.42 -7.50
C ILE A 260 0.61 -14.85 -7.29
N ASN A 261 0.78 -14.00 -6.28
CA ASN A 261 2.10 -13.54 -5.86
C ASN A 261 2.52 -14.32 -4.61
N LEU A 262 3.50 -15.22 -4.76
CA LEU A 262 4.13 -15.91 -3.63
C LEU A 262 5.19 -14.98 -3.04
N ILE A 263 4.98 -14.56 -1.80
CA ILE A 263 5.85 -13.60 -1.11
C ILE A 263 6.57 -14.34 0.02
N SER A 264 7.90 -14.32 -0.01
CA SER A 264 8.69 -14.84 1.10
C SER A 264 8.50 -13.98 2.34
N PHE A 265 8.43 -14.62 3.50
CA PHE A 265 8.29 -13.92 4.76
C PHE A 265 9.58 -13.16 5.12
N ASN A 266 9.45 -11.93 5.62
CA ASN A 266 10.57 -11.14 6.10
C ASN A 266 10.56 -11.16 7.64
N PRO A 267 11.54 -11.83 8.29
CA PRO A 267 11.59 -11.93 9.74
C PRO A 267 11.66 -10.59 10.44
N HIS A 268 11.09 -10.49 11.63
CA HIS A 268 11.19 -9.30 12.46
C HIS A 268 10.97 -9.64 13.93
N SER A 269 11.44 -8.79 14.85
CA SER A 269 11.33 -9.00 16.30
C SER A 269 9.88 -9.21 16.79
N GLY A 270 8.92 -8.61 16.09
CA GLY A 270 7.49 -8.80 16.35
C GLY A 270 6.88 -10.12 15.87
N SER A 271 7.62 -11.05 15.26
CA SER A 271 7.05 -12.26 14.66
C SER A 271 7.82 -13.49 15.11
N ARG A 272 7.12 -14.61 15.24
CA ARG A 272 7.75 -15.92 15.45
C ARG A 272 7.87 -16.73 14.16
N PHE A 273 7.32 -16.25 13.04
CA PHE A 273 7.36 -16.97 11.78
C PHE A 273 8.78 -16.99 11.21
N ARG A 274 9.08 -18.04 10.44
CA ARG A 274 10.34 -18.18 9.70
C ARG A 274 10.12 -18.07 8.19
N PRO A 275 11.13 -17.64 7.43
CA PRO A 275 11.05 -17.67 5.98
C PRO A 275 11.04 -19.12 5.50
N THR A 276 10.15 -19.43 4.57
CA THR A 276 10.12 -20.72 3.90
C THR A 276 11.33 -20.85 2.97
N PRO A 277 12.06 -21.99 2.97
CA PRO A 277 13.18 -22.22 2.07
C PRO A 277 12.80 -22.01 0.60
N GLU A 278 13.73 -21.44 -0.17
CA GLU A 278 13.50 -21.09 -1.58
C GLU A 278 13.11 -22.31 -2.43
N GLU A 279 13.74 -23.47 -2.19
CA GLU A 279 13.44 -24.72 -2.89
C GLU A 279 11.95 -25.10 -2.77
N LYS A 280 11.39 -25.01 -1.55
CA LYS A 280 9.96 -25.29 -1.30
C LYS A 280 9.04 -24.26 -1.94
N MET A 281 9.46 -22.99 -1.98
CA MET A 281 8.72 -21.95 -2.68
C MET A 281 8.65 -22.23 -4.18
N ILE A 282 9.75 -22.69 -4.77
CA ILE A 282 9.84 -23.06 -6.19
C ILE A 282 8.98 -24.29 -6.48
N GLU A 283 9.03 -25.31 -5.63
CA GLU A 283 8.18 -26.50 -5.75
C GLU A 283 6.69 -26.13 -5.73
N PHE A 284 6.27 -25.34 -4.74
CA PHE A 284 4.89 -24.86 -4.64
C PHE A 284 4.47 -24.05 -5.87
N ARG A 285 5.34 -23.15 -6.36
CA ARG A 285 5.11 -22.37 -7.58
C ARG A 285 4.90 -23.28 -8.79
N ASN A 286 5.70 -24.33 -8.94
CA ASN A 286 5.62 -25.24 -10.07
C ASN A 286 4.29 -26.01 -10.08
N ILE A 287 3.85 -26.52 -8.92
CA ILE A 287 2.55 -27.20 -8.80
C ILE A 287 1.40 -26.29 -9.25
N LEU A 288 1.39 -25.04 -8.79
CA LEU A 288 0.36 -24.07 -9.18
C LEU A 288 0.43 -23.74 -10.69
N ALA A 289 1.64 -23.58 -11.23
CA ALA A 289 1.86 -23.26 -12.63
C ALA A 289 1.43 -24.42 -13.56
N GLU A 290 1.73 -25.66 -13.18
CA GLU A 290 1.28 -26.87 -13.88
C GLU A 290 -0.25 -27.00 -13.91
N ALA A 291 -0.92 -26.53 -12.87
CA ALA A 291 -2.38 -26.41 -12.82
C ALA A 291 -2.95 -25.22 -13.62
N GLY A 292 -2.11 -24.49 -14.36
CA GLY A 292 -2.51 -23.37 -15.21
C GLY A 292 -2.65 -22.02 -14.50
N CYS A 293 -2.24 -21.91 -13.24
CA CYS A 293 -2.26 -20.62 -12.53
C CYS A 293 -1.12 -19.71 -12.99
N VAL A 294 -1.38 -18.40 -13.05
CA VAL A 294 -0.33 -17.40 -13.29
C VAL A 294 0.33 -17.05 -11.95
N VAL A 295 1.57 -17.51 -11.74
CA VAL A 295 2.27 -17.38 -10.46
C VAL A 295 3.56 -16.59 -10.61
N PHE A 296 3.76 -15.63 -9.70
CA PHE A 296 4.98 -14.85 -9.57
C PHE A 296 5.62 -15.10 -8.21
N LEU A 297 6.94 -15.28 -8.21
CA LEU A 297 7.71 -15.44 -6.99
C LEU A 297 8.36 -14.11 -6.60
N ARG A 298 8.14 -13.67 -5.36
CA ARG A 298 8.80 -12.53 -4.73
C ARG A 298 9.64 -13.03 -3.58
N LEU A 299 10.89 -13.36 -3.88
CA LEU A 299 11.87 -13.79 -2.89
C LEU A 299 12.22 -12.64 -1.94
N SER A 300 12.42 -12.99 -0.67
CA SER A 300 13.02 -12.08 0.30
C SER A 300 14.48 -11.99 -0.06
N ARG A 301 14.98 -10.77 -0.25
CA ARG A 301 16.37 -10.57 -0.62
C ARG A 301 17.27 -10.25 0.58
N GLY A 302 16.91 -10.68 1.79
CA GLY A 302 17.73 -10.45 2.99
C GLY A 302 17.59 -9.05 3.57
N ASP A 303 16.36 -8.61 3.85
CA ASP A 303 16.14 -7.30 4.45
C ASP A 303 16.37 -7.34 5.97
N ASP A 304 17.62 -7.19 6.36
CA ASP A 304 18.06 -7.13 7.77
C ASP A 304 17.63 -5.82 8.48
N ARG A 305 16.98 -4.88 7.80
CA ARG A 305 16.77 -3.51 8.34
C ARG A 305 15.32 -2.99 8.32
N MET A 306 14.33 -3.88 8.42
CA MET A 306 12.92 -3.54 8.70
C MET A 306 12.19 -2.69 7.63
N ALA A 307 12.63 -2.75 6.36
CA ALA A 307 12.01 -1.97 5.28
C ALA A 307 11.13 -2.80 4.33
N ALA A 308 10.90 -4.09 4.63
CA ALA A 308 10.12 -4.99 3.80
C ALA A 308 8.63 -5.04 4.18
N CYS A 309 7.84 -5.68 3.32
CA CYS A 309 6.40 -5.81 3.51
C CYS A 309 6.06 -6.45 4.87
N GLY A 310 5.48 -5.65 5.77
CA GLY A 310 5.07 -6.07 7.11
C GLY A 310 6.11 -5.86 8.20
N GLN A 311 7.21 -5.15 7.93
CA GLN A 311 8.21 -4.77 8.93
C GLN A 311 8.14 -3.30 9.35
N LEU A 312 7.26 -2.50 8.74
CA LEU A 312 7.25 -1.04 8.90
C LEU A 312 6.79 -0.61 10.31
N GLY A 313 7.54 0.32 10.92
CA GLY A 313 7.24 0.94 12.21
C GLY A 313 8.18 0.57 13.36
N LYS A 314 7.85 1.05 14.57
CA LYS A 314 8.48 0.66 15.85
C LYS A 314 7.38 0.25 16.83
N LEU A 315 7.57 -0.84 17.58
CA LEU A 315 6.65 -1.22 18.65
C LEU A 315 6.67 -0.14 19.74
N GLY A 316 5.49 0.38 20.07
CA GLY A 316 5.29 1.22 21.26
C GLY A 316 4.97 0.38 22.50
N ASP A 317 4.66 1.05 23.60
CA ASP A 317 4.37 0.41 24.89
C ASP A 317 3.11 -0.46 24.86
N THR A 318 2.12 -0.09 24.04
CA THR A 318 0.90 -0.87 23.83
C THR A 318 1.04 -1.72 22.57
N GLN A 319 0.87 -3.04 22.73
CA GLN A 319 0.96 -4.00 21.63
C GLN A 319 -0.32 -4.83 21.54
N ALA A 320 -0.74 -5.13 20.31
CA ALA A 320 -1.85 -6.03 20.06
C ALA A 320 -1.50 -7.45 20.58
N PRO A 321 -2.50 -8.21 21.08
CA PRO A 321 -2.25 -9.51 21.68
C PRO A 321 -1.69 -10.50 20.66
N VAL A 322 -0.63 -11.20 21.06
CA VAL A 322 -0.07 -12.32 20.32
C VAL A 322 -0.92 -13.57 20.60
N LEU A 323 -1.47 -14.15 19.53
CA LEU A 323 -2.27 -15.35 19.63
C LEU A 323 -1.36 -16.56 19.86
N ARG A 324 -1.78 -17.47 20.76
CA ARG A 324 -1.05 -18.74 20.98
C ARG A 324 -0.97 -19.51 19.67
N VAL A 325 0.23 -20.00 19.36
CA VAL A 325 0.47 -20.84 18.17
C VAL A 325 -0.28 -22.17 18.36
N PRO A 326 -1.17 -22.56 17.44
CA PRO A 326 -1.82 -23.86 17.50
C PRO A 326 -0.78 -24.99 17.44
N SER A 327 -1.01 -26.10 18.14
CA SER A 327 -0.08 -27.23 18.20
C SER A 327 0.29 -27.77 16.81
N TRP A 328 -0.68 -27.84 15.90
CA TRP A 328 -0.49 -28.24 14.50
C TRP A 328 0.28 -27.23 13.63
N PHE A 329 0.64 -26.06 14.17
CA PHE A 329 1.38 -25.02 13.46
C PHE A 329 2.80 -24.79 14.03
N GLN A 330 3.19 -25.53 15.07
CA GLN A 330 4.47 -25.36 15.76
C GLN A 330 5.70 -25.65 14.89
N THR A 331 5.56 -26.43 13.81
CA THR A 331 6.65 -26.76 12.87
C THR A 331 6.99 -25.62 11.89
N VAL A 332 6.13 -24.62 11.78
CA VAL A 332 6.24 -23.49 10.82
C VAL A 332 6.71 -22.19 11.52
N VAL A 333 6.74 -22.20 12.86
CA VAL A 333 7.09 -21.08 13.74
C VAL A 333 8.48 -21.30 14.33
#